data_AF-A0AAD5L5C6-F1
#
_entry.id   AF-A0AAD5L5C6-F1
#
_cell.length_a   1.000
_cell.length_b   1.000
_cell.length_c   1.000
_cell.angle_alpha   90.00
_cell.angle_beta   90.00
_cell.angle_gamma   90.00
#
_symmetry.space_group_name_H-M   'P 1'
#
loop_
_entity.id
_entity.type
_entity.pdbx_description
1 polymer ?
#
loop_
_entity_poly.entity_id
_entity_poly.type
_entity_poly.pdbx_seq_one_letter_code
_entity_poly.pdbx_strand_id
1 'polypeptide(L)'
;MKFTTVLTALVFVTITKGAPSDDRIYGGTTVTTAIPYLVSVTVDDQHVCGGWIYSPDWVVTAASCVYGISPSQLKVVVGQVSLIQTDVDEQWFSVFKTNIYEGYDDTTKLHDIAMLQMATSIPFGPAANNILYEEPEEVTGTPTKFAGWGGTFEGGLPSTKLREITSVTVPGVCSTYTAAEFVSNYMLCAGSTADTSSPCHYDEGSPLVQTVGGTMYAVGIMSKNKGCGLGAQPTVYTRLASYYSWLYRIGGAQPTPAL
;
A
#
# COMPACT_ATOMS: atom_id res chain seq x y z
N MET A 1 -42.92 28.42 58.48
CA MET A 1 -41.73 27.95 57.72
C MET A 1 -41.87 28.43 56.28
N LYS A 2 -41.01 29.35 55.84
CA LYS A 2 -40.92 29.76 54.43
C LYS A 2 -39.96 28.81 53.72
N PHE A 3 -40.41 28.10 52.69
CA PHE A 3 -39.54 27.28 51.84
C PHE A 3 -39.05 28.15 50.68
N THR A 4 -37.73 28.35 50.62
CA THR A 4 -37.05 29.05 49.55
C THR A 4 -36.69 28.04 48.47
N THR A 5 -37.27 28.17 47.28
CA THR A 5 -36.95 27.31 46.12
C THR A 5 -35.62 27.75 45.52
N VAL A 6 -34.60 26.89 45.57
CA VAL A 6 -33.31 27.11 44.90
C VAL A 6 -33.41 26.54 43.49
N LEU A 7 -33.36 27.42 42.48
CA LEU A 7 -33.34 27.05 41.07
C LEU A 7 -31.88 26.79 40.67
N THR A 8 -31.51 25.52 40.45
CA THR A 8 -30.20 25.13 39.92
C THR A 8 -30.21 25.24 38.39
N ALA A 9 -29.44 26.18 37.85
CA ALA A 9 -29.23 26.29 36.42
C ALA A 9 -28.25 25.21 35.94
N LEU A 10 -28.71 24.26 35.12
CA LEU A 10 -27.84 23.35 34.38
C LEU A 10 -27.14 24.11 33.26
N VAL A 11 -25.84 24.30 33.39
CA VAL A 11 -24.97 24.75 32.29
C VAL A 11 -24.63 23.54 31.44
N PHE A 12 -25.20 23.44 30.24
CA PHE A 12 -24.79 22.46 29.24
C PHE A 12 -23.48 22.93 28.60
N VAL A 13 -22.37 22.31 29.00
CA VAL A 13 -21.10 22.44 28.28
C VAL A 13 -21.17 21.54 27.05
N THR A 14 -21.40 22.13 25.89
CA THR A 14 -21.30 21.42 24.61
C THR A 14 -19.84 21.16 24.30
N ILE A 15 -19.37 19.94 24.58
CA ILE A 15 -18.08 19.44 24.07
C ILE A 15 -18.27 19.21 22.59
N THR A 16 -17.83 20.14 21.75
CA THR A 16 -17.72 19.91 20.31
C THR A 16 -16.58 18.91 20.10
N LYS A 17 -16.92 17.62 19.96
CA LYS A 17 -16.03 16.68 19.26
C LYS A 17 -15.85 17.26 17.86
N GLY A 18 -14.64 17.74 17.54
CA GLY A 18 -14.29 18.15 16.20
C GLY A 18 -14.66 17.03 15.22
N ALA A 19 -15.26 17.41 14.09
CA ALA A 19 -15.50 16.47 13.00
C ALA A 19 -14.15 15.78 12.64
N PRO A 20 -14.12 14.45 12.44
CA PRO A 20 -12.93 13.80 11.91
C PRO A 20 -12.57 14.46 10.57
N SER A 21 -11.32 14.86 10.37
CA SER A 21 -10.88 15.40 9.09
C SER A 21 -11.09 14.36 7.97
N ASP A 22 -11.28 14.82 6.74
CA ASP A 22 -11.52 14.01 5.52
C ASP A 22 -10.29 13.16 5.06
N ASP A 23 -9.46 12.77 6.03
CA ASP A 23 -8.18 12.06 5.89
C ASP A 23 -8.36 10.54 6.18
N ARG A 24 -8.31 9.66 5.17
CA ARG A 24 -8.87 8.30 5.11
C ARG A 24 -8.25 7.31 4.10
N ILE A 25 -6.92 7.18 4.05
CA ILE A 25 -6.20 5.96 4.48
C ILE A 25 -6.18 6.18 5.99
N TYR A 26 -6.08 5.17 6.86
CA TYR A 26 -6.14 5.51 8.29
C TYR A 26 -5.10 6.61 8.62
N GLY A 27 -5.55 7.81 9.00
CA GLY A 27 -4.73 9.01 9.19
C GLY A 27 -4.01 9.62 7.97
N GLY A 28 -4.22 9.13 6.74
CA GLY A 28 -3.57 9.59 5.50
C GLY A 28 -4.41 10.55 4.66
N THR A 29 -3.77 11.38 3.83
CA THR A 29 -4.42 12.45 3.06
C THR A 29 -4.84 11.99 1.67
N THR A 30 -5.94 12.52 1.10
CA THR A 30 -6.32 12.21 -0.29
C THR A 30 -5.33 12.84 -1.25
N VAL A 31 -5.01 12.13 -2.32
CA VAL A 31 -4.26 12.67 -3.45
C VAL A 31 -5.24 13.09 -4.54
N THR A 32 -4.94 14.19 -5.24
CA THR A 32 -5.75 14.71 -6.36
C THR A 32 -5.21 14.34 -7.72
N THR A 33 -4.05 13.67 -7.76
CA THR A 33 -3.32 13.31 -8.96
C THR A 33 -2.83 11.87 -8.80
N ALA A 34 -2.83 11.12 -9.89
CA ALA A 34 -2.35 9.75 -9.87
C ALA A 34 -0.87 9.70 -9.45
N ILE A 35 -0.50 8.63 -8.76
CA ILE A 35 0.90 8.31 -8.47
C ILE A 35 1.38 7.40 -9.59
N PRO A 36 2.32 7.82 -10.47
CA PRO A 36 2.52 7.17 -11.76
C PRO A 36 2.94 5.70 -11.69
N TYR A 37 3.66 5.32 -10.63
CA TYR A 37 4.09 3.93 -10.43
C TYR A 37 3.06 3.07 -9.72
N LEU A 38 2.05 3.65 -9.09
CA LEU A 38 1.09 2.92 -8.29
C LEU A 38 -0.03 2.40 -9.19
N VAL A 39 -0.44 1.16 -8.96
CA VAL A 39 -1.52 0.54 -9.73
C VAL A 39 -2.57 -0.08 -8.80
N SER A 40 -3.80 -0.16 -9.30
CA SER A 40 -4.88 -0.93 -8.72
C SER A 40 -4.93 -2.30 -9.38
N VAL A 41 -4.80 -3.37 -8.60
CA VAL A 41 -5.01 -4.75 -9.05
C VAL A 41 -6.46 -5.13 -8.75
N THR A 42 -7.19 -5.52 -9.79
CA THR A 42 -8.60 -5.87 -9.67
C THR A 42 -8.85 -7.35 -9.96
N VAL A 43 -9.87 -7.91 -9.30
CA VAL A 43 -10.43 -9.23 -9.57
C VAL A 43 -11.88 -9.02 -9.95
N ASP A 44 -12.28 -9.50 -11.12
CA ASP A 44 -13.66 -9.35 -11.64
C ASP A 44 -14.16 -7.90 -11.54
N ASP A 45 -13.30 -6.96 -11.96
CA ASP A 45 -13.51 -5.50 -11.96
C ASP A 45 -13.63 -4.82 -10.59
N GLN A 46 -13.30 -5.52 -9.50
CA GLN A 46 -13.25 -4.95 -8.15
C GLN A 46 -11.81 -4.82 -7.65
N HIS A 47 -11.47 -3.66 -7.10
CA HIS A 47 -10.18 -3.46 -6.44
C HIS A 47 -10.01 -4.44 -5.28
N VAL A 48 -8.92 -5.20 -5.31
CA VAL A 48 -8.56 -6.13 -4.23
C VAL A 48 -7.24 -5.77 -3.57
N CYS A 49 -6.31 -5.18 -4.32
CA CYS A 49 -4.96 -4.89 -3.87
C CYS A 49 -4.34 -3.75 -4.67
N GLY A 50 -3.26 -3.18 -4.13
CA GLY A 50 -2.35 -2.34 -4.87
C GLY A 50 -1.26 -3.14 -5.60
N GLY A 51 -0.39 -2.40 -6.25
CA GLY A 51 0.81 -2.90 -6.92
C GLY A 51 1.64 -1.74 -7.42
N TRP A 52 2.74 -2.05 -8.12
CA TRP A 52 3.53 -1.02 -8.77
C TRP A 52 4.14 -1.46 -10.10
N ILE A 53 4.35 -0.49 -10.99
CA ILE A 53 4.91 -0.71 -12.31
C ILE A 53 6.40 -0.98 -12.19
N TYR A 54 6.81 -2.20 -12.56
CA TYR A 54 8.21 -2.60 -12.66
C TYR A 54 8.83 -2.14 -13.98
N SER A 55 8.10 -2.35 -15.07
CA SER A 55 8.44 -1.99 -16.46
C SER A 55 7.14 -1.92 -17.28
N PRO A 56 7.16 -1.52 -18.57
CA PRO A 56 5.95 -1.47 -19.39
C PRO A 56 5.15 -2.78 -19.42
N ASP A 57 5.83 -3.94 -19.34
CA ASP A 57 5.18 -5.24 -19.46
C ASP A 57 4.94 -5.92 -18.10
N TRP A 58 5.41 -5.33 -17.00
CA TRP A 58 5.46 -6.00 -15.71
C TRP A 58 5.02 -5.11 -14.55
N VAL A 59 4.19 -5.68 -13.69
CA VAL A 59 3.73 -5.09 -12.43
C VAL A 59 4.08 -6.02 -11.29
N VAL A 60 4.53 -5.47 -10.17
CA VAL A 60 4.76 -6.21 -8.92
C VAL A 60 3.58 -5.99 -7.97
N THR A 61 3.15 -7.05 -7.29
CA THR A 61 2.13 -7.02 -6.23
C THR A 61 2.45 -8.10 -5.18
N ALA A 62 1.61 -8.24 -4.16
CA ALA A 62 1.71 -9.32 -3.20
C ALA A 62 1.15 -10.63 -3.80
N ALA A 63 1.77 -11.77 -3.49
CA ALA A 63 1.29 -13.06 -3.95
C ALA A 63 -0.10 -13.40 -3.37
N SER A 64 -0.35 -12.99 -2.13
CA SER A 64 -1.62 -13.13 -1.42
C SER A 64 -2.80 -12.50 -2.14
N CYS A 65 -2.56 -11.50 -2.99
CA CYS A 65 -3.58 -10.84 -3.81
C CYS A 65 -4.05 -11.67 -5.01
N VAL A 66 -3.20 -12.59 -5.50
CA VAL A 66 -3.40 -13.25 -6.82
C VAL A 66 -3.27 -14.77 -6.77
N TYR A 67 -2.93 -15.33 -5.60
CA TYR A 67 -2.79 -16.77 -5.42
C TYR A 67 -4.13 -17.49 -5.65
N GLY A 68 -4.12 -18.48 -6.55
CA GLY A 68 -5.33 -19.22 -6.92
C GLY A 68 -6.30 -18.49 -7.86
N ILE A 69 -5.95 -17.28 -8.31
CA ILE A 69 -6.79 -16.48 -9.22
C ILE A 69 -6.34 -16.66 -10.67
N SER A 70 -7.30 -16.86 -11.58
CA SER A 70 -7.00 -16.95 -13.02
C SER A 70 -6.56 -15.58 -13.57
N PRO A 71 -5.51 -15.50 -14.41
CA PRO A 71 -5.13 -14.26 -15.09
C PRO A 71 -6.27 -13.56 -15.83
N SER A 72 -7.25 -14.32 -16.36
CA SER A 72 -8.42 -13.77 -17.05
C SER A 72 -9.37 -12.96 -16.16
N GLN A 73 -9.32 -13.18 -14.84
CA GLN A 73 -10.11 -12.42 -13.86
C GLN A 73 -9.37 -11.16 -13.39
N LEU A 74 -8.07 -11.06 -13.68
CA LEU A 74 -7.21 -9.99 -13.21
C LEU A 74 -7.13 -8.86 -14.24
N LYS A 75 -7.23 -7.62 -13.75
CA LYS A 75 -6.82 -6.43 -14.50
C LYS A 75 -5.90 -5.58 -13.63
N VAL A 76 -5.05 -4.81 -14.31
CA VAL A 76 -4.27 -3.75 -13.68
C VAL A 76 -4.78 -2.42 -14.19
N VAL A 77 -5.06 -1.49 -13.28
CA VAL A 77 -5.48 -0.12 -13.61
C VAL A 77 -4.39 0.85 -13.17
N VAL A 78 -3.96 1.71 -14.09
CA VAL A 78 -2.94 2.76 -13.90
C VAL A 78 -3.57 4.15 -14.05
N GLY A 79 -2.91 5.19 -13.57
CA GLY A 79 -3.41 6.57 -13.71
C GLY A 79 -4.69 6.86 -12.91
N GLN A 80 -5.10 5.93 -12.05
CA GLN A 80 -6.33 6.02 -11.28
C GLN A 80 -6.13 6.85 -10.01
N VAL A 81 -7.14 7.64 -9.66
CA VAL A 81 -7.28 8.33 -8.37
C VAL A 81 -8.56 7.87 -7.69
N SER A 82 -9.67 7.73 -8.39
CA SER A 82 -10.94 7.28 -7.81
C SER A 82 -11.32 5.85 -8.21
N LEU A 83 -11.75 5.04 -7.25
CA LEU A 83 -12.31 3.70 -7.51
C LEU A 83 -13.75 3.72 -8.05
N ILE A 84 -14.40 4.88 -8.06
CA ILE A 84 -15.84 5.01 -8.38
C ILE A 84 -16.13 6.05 -9.46
N GLN A 85 -15.13 6.79 -9.90
CA GLN A 85 -15.21 7.78 -10.97
C GLN A 85 -14.01 7.55 -11.88
N THR A 86 -14.27 7.36 -13.18
CA THR A 86 -13.18 7.19 -14.15
C THR A 86 -12.39 8.48 -14.27
N ASP A 87 -11.08 8.40 -14.04
CA ASP A 87 -10.16 9.53 -14.22
C ASP A 87 -9.75 9.68 -15.70
N VAL A 88 -9.35 10.89 -16.10
CA VAL A 88 -9.02 11.21 -17.50
C VAL A 88 -7.86 10.36 -18.03
N ASP A 89 -6.87 10.09 -17.18
CA ASP A 89 -5.67 9.35 -17.55
C ASP A 89 -5.72 7.87 -17.11
N GLU A 90 -6.90 7.40 -16.66
CA GLU A 90 -7.10 6.02 -16.22
C GLU A 90 -7.03 5.06 -17.41
N GLN A 91 -6.22 4.00 -17.27
CA GLN A 91 -6.13 2.93 -18.26
C GLN A 91 -6.09 1.58 -17.57
N TRP A 92 -6.73 0.58 -18.17
CA TRP A 92 -6.71 -0.79 -17.67
C TRP A 92 -6.04 -1.75 -18.66
N PHE A 93 -5.37 -2.75 -18.11
CA PHE A 93 -4.60 -3.74 -18.84
C PHE A 93 -4.99 -5.14 -18.37
N SER A 94 -5.17 -6.05 -19.33
CA SER A 94 -5.39 -7.47 -19.01
C SER A 94 -4.09 -8.12 -18.56
N VAL A 95 -4.17 -9.02 -17.59
CA VAL A 95 -3.02 -9.82 -17.17
C VAL A 95 -2.89 -11.04 -18.08
N PHE A 96 -1.75 -11.17 -18.76
CA PHE A 96 -1.42 -12.33 -19.59
C PHE A 96 -0.98 -13.51 -18.73
N LYS A 97 -0.15 -13.25 -17.71
CA LYS A 97 0.43 -14.30 -16.87
C LYS A 97 0.73 -13.79 -15.47
N THR A 98 0.45 -14.62 -14.48
CA THR A 98 0.86 -14.41 -13.08
C THR A 98 2.09 -15.26 -12.79
N ASN A 99 3.14 -14.66 -12.22
CA ASN A 99 4.35 -15.36 -11.75
C ASN A 99 4.46 -15.12 -10.24
N ILE A 100 4.08 -16.13 -9.46
CA ILE A 100 4.20 -16.11 -8.00
C ILE A 100 5.56 -16.67 -7.61
N TYR A 101 6.21 -16.07 -6.61
CA TYR A 101 7.48 -16.60 -6.11
C TYR A 101 7.30 -18.04 -5.62
N GLU A 102 8.22 -18.92 -6.00
CA GLU A 102 8.07 -20.37 -5.83
C GLU A 102 8.04 -20.79 -4.35
N GLY A 103 8.62 -19.98 -3.46
CA GLY A 103 8.58 -20.19 -2.01
C GLY A 103 7.35 -19.60 -1.30
N TYR A 104 6.40 -18.99 -2.00
CA TYR A 104 5.24 -18.37 -1.35
C TYR A 104 4.46 -19.37 -0.49
N ASP A 105 4.19 -18.96 0.76
CA ASP A 105 3.42 -19.73 1.73
C ASP A 105 2.15 -18.95 2.10
N ASP A 106 0.97 -19.51 1.77
CA ASP A 106 -0.31 -18.81 1.94
C ASP A 106 -0.73 -18.65 3.40
N THR A 107 -0.13 -19.42 4.31
CA THR A 107 -0.56 -19.53 5.70
C THR A 107 0.20 -18.50 6.53
N THR A 108 1.51 -18.45 6.33
CA THR A 108 2.42 -17.51 7.00
C THR A 108 2.58 -16.20 6.25
N LYS A 109 2.17 -16.14 4.98
CA LYS A 109 2.49 -15.05 4.05
C LYS A 109 4.00 -14.84 3.90
N LEU A 110 4.79 -15.90 4.04
CA LEU A 110 6.21 -15.85 3.72
C LEU A 110 6.38 -15.78 2.20
N HIS A 111 7.38 -15.01 1.75
CA HIS A 111 7.65 -14.77 0.33
C HIS A 111 6.45 -14.20 -0.45
N ASP A 112 5.74 -13.25 0.16
CA ASP A 112 4.53 -12.64 -0.38
C ASP A 112 4.83 -11.64 -1.51
N ILE A 113 5.15 -12.17 -2.69
CA ILE A 113 5.50 -11.40 -3.88
C ILE A 113 5.08 -12.13 -5.16
N ALA A 114 4.49 -11.38 -6.09
CA ALA A 114 4.14 -11.83 -7.43
C ALA A 114 4.44 -10.76 -8.49
N MET A 115 4.68 -11.21 -9.71
CA MET A 115 4.78 -10.37 -10.90
C MET A 115 3.68 -10.71 -11.90
N LEU A 116 2.96 -9.68 -12.34
CA LEU A 116 1.92 -9.75 -13.35
C LEU A 116 2.49 -9.29 -14.68
N GLN A 117 2.44 -10.16 -15.69
CA GLN A 117 2.79 -9.81 -17.05
C GLN A 117 1.56 -9.21 -17.73
N MET A 118 1.68 -8.00 -18.27
CA MET A 118 0.60 -7.36 -19.00
C MET A 118 0.45 -8.00 -20.39
N ALA A 119 -0.78 -8.11 -20.89
CA ALA A 119 -1.05 -8.58 -22.25
C ALA A 119 -0.64 -7.57 -23.33
N THR A 120 -0.59 -6.30 -22.97
CA THR A 120 -0.11 -5.18 -23.80
C THR A 120 0.71 -4.25 -22.91
N SER A 121 1.79 -3.69 -23.46
CA SER A 121 2.67 -2.79 -22.72
C SER A 121 1.95 -1.53 -22.22
N ILE A 122 2.22 -1.13 -20.98
CA ILE A 122 1.76 0.12 -20.39
C ILE A 122 2.55 1.27 -21.04
N PRO A 123 1.88 2.24 -21.69
CA PRO A 123 2.54 3.40 -22.25
C PRO A 123 3.01 4.32 -21.12
N PHE A 124 4.31 4.61 -21.08
CA PHE A 124 4.84 5.49 -20.05
C PHE A 124 4.52 6.96 -20.32
N GLY A 125 4.24 7.69 -19.25
CA GLY A 125 3.92 9.11 -19.26
C GLY A 125 3.60 9.63 -17.85
N PRO A 126 3.05 10.84 -17.74
CA PRO A 126 2.79 11.48 -16.45
C PRO A 126 1.83 10.71 -15.53
N ALA A 127 0.97 9.86 -16.08
CA ALA A 127 -0.02 9.08 -15.31
C ALA A 127 0.41 7.64 -15.03
N ALA A 128 1.42 7.12 -15.74
CA ALA A 128 1.88 5.74 -15.64
C ALA A 128 3.38 5.67 -15.93
N ASN A 129 4.19 5.26 -14.96
CA ASN A 129 5.64 5.16 -15.11
C ASN A 129 6.22 4.22 -14.06
N ASN A 130 7.37 3.60 -14.27
CA ASN A 130 7.93 2.71 -13.27
C ASN A 130 8.56 3.44 -12.08
N ILE A 131 8.75 2.70 -10.98
CA ILE A 131 9.63 3.09 -9.87
C ILE A 131 10.81 2.12 -9.81
N LEU A 132 11.97 2.62 -9.37
CA LEU A 132 13.16 1.80 -9.15
C LEU A 132 12.97 0.93 -7.91
N TYR A 133 13.51 -0.30 -7.89
CA TYR A 133 13.57 -1.14 -6.68
C TYR A 133 15.01 -1.57 -6.33
N GLU A 134 16.03 -1.00 -6.97
CA GLU A 134 17.43 -1.40 -6.78
C GLU A 134 17.86 -1.41 -5.30
N GLU A 135 18.96 -2.12 -5.00
CA GLU A 135 19.53 -2.30 -3.65
C GLU A 135 20.12 -1.00 -3.07
N PRO A 136 19.30 -0.14 -2.45
CA PRO A 136 19.64 0.17 -1.08
C PRO A 136 18.92 -0.80 -0.16
N GLU A 137 19.65 -1.38 0.79
CA GLU A 137 19.02 -1.76 2.05
C GLU A 137 18.16 -0.59 2.54
N GLU A 138 17.06 -0.88 3.24
CA GLU A 138 16.23 0.14 3.82
C GLU A 138 17.09 1.11 4.65
N VAL A 139 17.03 2.39 4.30
CA VAL A 139 17.86 3.40 4.93
C VAL A 139 17.11 3.97 6.12
N THR A 140 17.67 3.79 7.30
CA THR A 140 17.07 4.30 8.55
C THR A 140 17.01 5.83 8.52
N GLY A 141 15.87 6.39 8.91
CA GLY A 141 15.68 7.85 8.98
C GLY A 141 15.52 8.55 7.62
N THR A 142 15.38 7.79 6.54
CA THR A 142 15.09 8.31 5.20
C THR A 142 13.60 8.63 5.04
N PRO A 143 13.23 9.72 4.34
CA PRO A 143 11.84 10.01 4.02
C PRO A 143 11.19 8.80 3.35
N THR A 144 10.17 8.27 4.00
CA THR A 144 9.46 7.05 3.58
C THR A 144 7.98 7.35 3.47
N LYS A 145 7.39 6.92 2.36
CA LYS A 145 6.00 7.16 1.99
C LYS A 145 5.29 5.87 1.64
N PHE A 146 3.98 5.90 1.73
CA PHE A 146 3.10 4.81 1.36
C PHE A 146 1.82 5.37 0.73
N ALA A 147 1.25 4.68 -0.26
CA ALA A 147 0.00 5.09 -0.87
C ALA A 147 -0.84 3.89 -1.33
N GLY A 148 -2.16 4.08 -1.38
CA GLY A 148 -3.10 3.04 -1.77
C GLY A 148 -4.56 3.44 -1.59
N TRP A 149 -5.44 2.48 -1.83
CA TRP A 149 -6.89 2.60 -1.70
C TRP A 149 -7.45 1.75 -0.56
N GLY A 150 -6.61 1.39 0.40
CA GLY A 150 -7.01 0.55 1.52
C GLY A 150 -8.09 1.13 2.41
N GLY A 151 -8.59 0.27 3.28
CA GLY A 151 -9.58 0.59 4.29
C GLY A 151 -9.16 1.80 5.14
N THR A 152 -10.14 2.64 5.42
CA THR A 152 -9.94 3.89 6.17
C THR A 152 -10.12 3.70 7.68
N PHE A 153 -10.53 2.49 8.04
CA PHE A 153 -10.69 1.92 9.37
C PHE A 153 -10.66 0.39 9.22
N GLU A 154 -10.35 -0.30 10.31
CA GLU A 154 -10.26 -1.76 10.33
C GLU A 154 -11.61 -2.42 9.98
N GLY A 155 -11.58 -3.41 9.07
CA GLY A 155 -12.78 -4.08 8.55
C GLY A 155 -13.63 -3.24 7.58
N GLY A 156 -13.17 -2.05 7.19
CA GLY A 156 -13.83 -1.20 6.20
C GLY A 156 -13.67 -1.69 4.76
N LEU A 157 -14.46 -1.10 3.86
CA LEU A 157 -14.30 -1.23 2.40
C LEU A 157 -13.10 -0.37 1.92
N PRO A 158 -12.59 -0.62 0.68
CA PRO A 158 -11.59 0.24 0.06
C PRO A 158 -11.99 1.71 0.06
N SER A 159 -11.01 2.59 0.22
CA SER A 159 -11.21 4.02 0.04
C SER A 159 -11.55 4.34 -1.40
N THR A 160 -12.59 5.15 -1.62
CA THR A 160 -13.04 5.51 -2.97
C THR A 160 -12.10 6.47 -3.69
N LYS A 161 -11.09 7.01 -3.00
CA LYS A 161 -10.04 7.89 -3.53
C LYS A 161 -8.67 7.42 -3.06
N LEU A 162 -7.66 7.63 -3.90
CA LEU A 162 -6.24 7.34 -3.63
C LEU A 162 -5.69 8.25 -2.55
N ARG A 163 -4.82 7.69 -1.71
CA ARG A 163 -4.35 8.36 -0.50
C ARG A 163 -2.92 8.03 -0.18
N GLU A 164 -2.30 8.94 0.56
CA GLU A 164 -0.88 8.88 0.88
C GLU A 164 -0.65 9.07 2.38
N ILE A 165 0.33 8.32 2.88
CA ILE A 165 1.02 8.54 4.14
C ILE A 165 2.40 9.12 3.78
N THR A 166 2.65 10.35 4.21
CA THR A 166 3.86 11.10 3.82
C THR A 166 5.07 10.82 4.71
N SER A 167 4.87 10.15 5.84
CA SER A 167 5.92 9.81 6.81
C SER A 167 5.62 8.46 7.45
N VAL A 168 6.41 7.45 7.09
CA VAL A 168 6.37 6.11 7.69
C VAL A 168 7.70 5.84 8.40
N THR A 169 7.65 5.39 9.65
CA THR A 169 8.88 5.07 10.42
C THR A 169 9.58 3.82 9.86
N VAL A 170 10.87 3.90 9.51
CA VAL A 170 11.68 2.75 9.06
C VAL A 170 13.06 2.74 9.75
N PRO A 171 13.50 1.60 10.31
CA PRO A 171 12.74 0.35 10.48
C PRO A 171 11.68 0.49 11.58
N GLY A 172 10.56 -0.19 11.41
CA GLY A 172 9.55 -0.38 12.44
C GLY A 172 9.95 -1.46 13.45
N VAL A 173 9.28 -1.49 14.60
CA VAL A 173 9.53 -2.49 15.67
C VAL A 173 8.76 -3.79 15.41
N CYS A 174 9.47 -4.84 15.00
CA CYS A 174 8.86 -6.15 14.66
C CYS A 174 8.67 -7.10 15.85
N SER A 175 9.08 -6.74 17.07
CA SER A 175 9.07 -7.67 18.22
C SER A 175 7.67 -8.12 18.67
N THR A 176 6.61 -7.53 18.12
CA THR A 176 5.22 -7.93 18.36
C THR A 176 4.75 -9.07 17.45
N TYR A 177 5.58 -9.47 16.49
CA TYR A 177 5.38 -10.65 15.66
C TYR A 177 6.18 -11.84 16.22
N THR A 178 5.57 -13.01 16.19
CA THR A 178 6.25 -14.28 16.53
C THR A 178 7.25 -14.66 15.44
N ALA A 179 8.16 -15.59 15.74
CA ALA A 179 9.12 -16.10 14.76
C ALA A 179 8.46 -16.79 13.55
N ALA A 180 7.23 -17.29 13.70
CA ALA A 180 6.45 -17.84 12.59
C ALA A 180 5.78 -16.76 11.74
N GLU A 181 5.55 -15.58 12.32
CA GLU A 181 4.90 -14.46 11.62
C GLU A 181 5.92 -13.52 10.96
N PHE A 182 7.16 -13.46 11.44
CA PHE A 182 8.16 -12.52 10.92
C PHE A 182 9.54 -13.16 10.76
N VAL A 183 10.04 -13.13 9.53
CA VAL A 183 11.39 -13.60 9.17
C VAL A 183 12.19 -12.44 8.59
N SER A 184 13.09 -11.87 9.38
CA SER A 184 13.82 -10.62 9.06
C SER A 184 14.60 -10.65 7.74
N ASN A 185 15.04 -11.83 7.30
CA ASN A 185 15.77 -11.99 6.04
C ASN A 185 14.90 -11.73 4.81
N TYR A 186 13.59 -11.85 4.93
CA TYR A 186 12.63 -11.78 3.82
C TYR A 186 11.54 -10.73 4.03
N MET A 187 11.48 -10.17 5.24
CA MET A 187 10.48 -9.21 5.67
C MET A 187 11.15 -8.00 6.34
N LEU A 188 10.45 -6.87 6.31
CA LEU A 188 10.79 -5.67 7.08
C LEU A 188 9.52 -5.11 7.72
N CYS A 189 9.65 -4.42 8.84
CA CYS A 189 8.53 -3.66 9.39
C CYS A 189 8.70 -2.19 9.08
N ALA A 190 7.58 -1.51 8.86
CA ALA A 190 7.54 -0.06 8.80
C ALA A 190 6.30 0.47 9.54
N GLY A 191 6.45 1.65 10.09
CA GLY A 191 5.51 2.29 10.98
C GLY A 191 5.88 2.13 12.45
N SER A 192 5.13 2.83 13.29
CA SER A 192 5.24 2.85 14.75
C SER A 192 3.86 2.93 15.38
N THR A 193 3.71 2.43 16.60
CA THR A 193 2.47 2.62 17.38
C THR A 193 2.20 4.09 17.71
N ALA A 194 3.23 4.95 17.57
CA ALA A 194 3.09 6.40 17.69
C ALA A 194 2.55 7.06 16.39
N ASP A 195 2.60 6.35 15.27
CA ASP A 195 2.10 6.88 14.00
C ASP A 195 0.58 7.00 14.07
N THR A 196 0.07 8.10 13.54
CA THR A 196 -1.37 8.32 13.44
C THR A 196 -1.98 7.70 12.19
N SER A 197 -1.15 7.05 11.37
CA SER A 197 -1.53 6.47 10.10
C SER A 197 -0.87 5.14 9.82
N SER A 198 -1.59 4.25 9.14
CA SER A 198 -1.11 2.91 8.79
C SER A 198 -1.80 2.42 7.51
N PRO A 199 -1.12 1.61 6.66
CA PRO A 199 -1.79 0.79 5.66
C PRO A 199 -2.86 -0.10 6.29
N CYS A 200 -3.89 -0.45 5.52
CA CYS A 200 -4.97 -1.34 5.95
C CYS A 200 -5.28 -2.41 4.91
N HIS A 201 -6.34 -3.18 5.10
CA HIS A 201 -6.84 -4.11 4.07
C HIS A 201 -7.05 -3.38 2.74
N TYR A 202 -6.80 -4.09 1.64
CA TYR A 202 -6.78 -3.62 0.25
C TYR A 202 -5.56 -2.74 -0.11
N ASP A 203 -4.68 -2.41 0.84
CA ASP A 203 -3.38 -1.79 0.54
C ASP A 203 -2.28 -2.82 0.22
N GLU A 204 -2.54 -4.13 0.44
CA GLU A 204 -1.62 -5.20 0.12
C GLU A 204 -1.11 -5.08 -1.33
N GLY A 205 0.17 -5.38 -1.56
CA GLY A 205 0.82 -5.25 -2.86
C GLY A 205 1.38 -3.87 -3.20
N SER A 206 0.90 -2.79 -2.57
CA SER A 206 1.46 -1.44 -2.77
C SER A 206 2.90 -1.32 -2.28
N PRO A 207 3.74 -0.49 -2.92
CA PRO A 207 5.14 -0.31 -2.52
C PRO A 207 5.28 0.56 -1.28
N LEU A 208 6.19 0.19 -0.38
CA LEU A 208 6.82 1.11 0.56
C LEU A 208 7.94 1.83 -0.16
N VAL A 209 7.91 3.17 -0.17
CA VAL A 209 8.80 3.98 -0.99
C VAL A 209 9.72 4.84 -0.15
N GLN A 210 11.03 4.75 -0.38
CA GLN A 210 12.04 5.63 0.22
C GLN A 210 12.65 6.58 -0.80
N THR A 211 12.94 7.82 -0.38
CA THR A 211 13.66 8.79 -1.22
C THR A 211 15.11 8.93 -0.78
N VAL A 212 16.03 8.33 -1.53
CA VAL A 212 17.48 8.36 -1.28
C VAL A 212 18.18 9.24 -2.31
N GLY A 213 18.87 10.30 -1.89
CA GLY A 213 19.59 11.20 -2.80
C GLY A 213 18.68 11.87 -3.85
N GLY A 214 17.39 12.07 -3.53
CA GLY A 214 16.39 12.62 -4.44
C GLY A 214 15.73 11.60 -5.39
N THR A 215 16.14 10.33 -5.33
CA THR A 215 15.58 9.24 -6.14
C THR A 215 14.64 8.38 -5.30
N MET A 216 13.48 8.01 -5.86
CA MET A 216 12.48 7.17 -5.18
C MET A 216 12.73 5.69 -5.49
N TYR A 217 12.79 4.88 -4.43
CA TYR A 217 12.96 3.43 -4.51
C TYR A 217 11.82 2.72 -3.78
N ALA A 218 11.22 1.71 -4.42
CA ALA A 218 10.39 0.73 -3.75
C ALA A 218 11.31 -0.21 -2.94
N VAL A 219 11.17 -0.20 -1.62
CA VAL A 219 12.00 -1.00 -0.70
C VAL A 219 11.25 -2.19 -0.09
N GLY A 220 9.92 -2.16 -0.15
CA GLY A 220 9.09 -3.28 0.29
C GLY A 220 7.73 -3.32 -0.40
N ILE A 221 7.05 -4.46 -0.27
CA ILE A 221 5.68 -4.69 -0.74
C ILE A 221 4.80 -4.90 0.48
N MET A 222 3.73 -4.12 0.64
CA MET A 222 2.80 -4.31 1.76
C MET A 222 2.25 -5.73 1.72
N SER A 223 2.44 -6.50 2.80
CA SER A 223 2.01 -7.91 2.88
C SER A 223 0.94 -8.12 3.95
N LYS A 224 1.21 -7.74 5.20
CA LYS A 224 0.27 -7.98 6.32
C LYS A 224 0.48 -7.04 7.48
N ASN A 225 -0.55 -6.93 8.32
CA ASN A 225 -0.52 -6.19 9.58
C ASN A 225 -1.33 -6.94 10.66
N LYS A 226 -1.22 -6.49 11.91
CA LYS A 226 -2.09 -6.91 13.03
C LYS A 226 -3.12 -5.80 13.30
N GLY A 227 -4.04 -5.64 12.35
CA GLY A 227 -5.00 -4.54 12.34
C GLY A 227 -4.38 -3.23 11.84
N CYS A 228 -5.25 -2.23 11.64
CA CYS A 228 -4.89 -0.91 11.16
C CYS A 228 -5.62 0.16 12.00
N GLY A 229 -4.99 1.31 12.26
CA GLY A 229 -5.59 2.32 13.15
C GLY A 229 -4.62 3.03 14.09
N LEU A 230 -5.17 3.86 14.98
CA LEU A 230 -4.41 4.47 16.07
C LEU A 230 -3.80 3.38 16.95
N GLY A 231 -2.48 3.44 17.15
CA GLY A 231 -1.76 2.44 17.93
C GLY A 231 -1.57 1.11 17.20
N ALA A 232 -1.79 1.07 15.87
CA ALA A 232 -1.50 -0.11 15.07
C ALA A 232 -0.04 -0.53 15.22
N GLN A 233 0.17 -1.84 15.17
CA GLN A 233 1.52 -2.40 15.12
C GLN A 233 2.18 -2.03 13.79
N PRO A 234 3.52 -1.93 13.74
CA PRO A 234 4.24 -1.76 12.49
C PRO A 234 3.80 -2.80 11.45
N THR A 235 3.54 -2.35 10.22
CA THR A 235 3.11 -3.20 9.11
C THR A 235 4.29 -4.01 8.60
N VAL A 236 4.05 -5.27 8.23
CA VAL A 236 5.05 -6.16 7.65
C VAL A 236 5.00 -6.06 6.13
N TYR A 237 6.17 -5.85 5.54
CA TYR A 237 6.39 -5.78 4.12
C TYR A 237 7.32 -6.91 3.68
N THR A 238 7.10 -7.42 2.47
CA THR A 238 8.11 -8.26 1.79
C THR A 238 9.32 -7.39 1.47
N ARG A 239 10.51 -7.79 1.92
CA ARG A 239 11.78 -7.04 1.76
C ARG A 239 12.32 -7.20 0.34
N LEU A 240 12.23 -6.16 -0.49
CA LEU A 240 12.55 -6.26 -1.93
C LEU A 240 14.01 -6.61 -2.22
N ALA A 241 14.95 -6.15 -1.40
CA ALA A 241 16.38 -6.48 -1.54
C ALA A 241 16.64 -8.00 -1.59
N SER A 242 15.82 -8.81 -0.89
CA SER A 242 15.97 -10.27 -0.87
C SER A 242 15.50 -10.97 -2.16
N TYR A 243 14.84 -10.24 -3.06
CA TYR A 243 14.22 -10.80 -4.28
C TYR A 243 14.78 -10.22 -5.57
N TYR A 244 15.88 -9.46 -5.52
CA TYR A 244 16.46 -8.82 -6.70
C TYR A 244 16.70 -9.81 -7.86
N SER A 245 17.37 -10.93 -7.57
CA SER A 245 17.66 -11.96 -8.57
C SER A 245 16.40 -12.58 -9.17
N TRP A 246 15.33 -12.70 -8.37
CA TRP A 246 14.07 -13.26 -8.84
C TRP A 246 13.33 -12.26 -9.75
N LEU A 247 13.21 -11.01 -9.31
CA LEU A 247 12.62 -9.92 -10.08
C LEU A 247 13.33 -9.75 -11.43
N TYR A 248 14.67 -9.72 -11.43
CA TYR A 248 15.47 -9.63 -12.64
C TYR A 248 15.29 -10.84 -13.58
N ARG A 249 15.21 -12.05 -13.04
CA ARG A 249 14.99 -13.26 -13.84
C ARG A 249 13.65 -13.25 -14.57
N ILE A 250 12.61 -12.68 -13.95
CA ILE A 250 11.26 -12.63 -14.51
C ILE A 250 11.07 -11.41 -15.43
N GLY A 251 11.38 -10.22 -14.93
CA GLY A 251 11.12 -8.94 -15.59
C GLY A 251 12.26 -8.39 -16.43
N GLY A 252 13.48 -8.96 -16.34
CA GLY A 252 14.68 -8.42 -16.98
C GLY A 252 15.24 -7.20 -16.25
N ALA A 253 16.07 -6.41 -16.94
CA ALA A 253 16.56 -5.14 -16.40
C ALA A 253 15.44 -4.10 -16.37
N GLN A 254 15.31 -3.33 -15.28
CA GLN A 254 14.36 -2.23 -15.25
C GLN A 254 14.76 -1.12 -16.22
N PRO A 255 13.78 -0.51 -16.90
CA PRO A 255 14.02 0.75 -17.59
C PRO A 255 14.24 1.86 -16.56
N THR A 256 15.02 2.88 -16.94
CA THR A 256 15.06 4.12 -16.17
C THR A 256 13.68 4.79 -16.25
N PRO A 257 13.11 5.27 -15.13
CA PRO A 257 11.86 6.01 -15.15
C PRO A 257 11.93 7.16 -16.15
N ALA A 258 10.93 7.26 -17.03
CA ALA A 258 10.85 8.37 -17.96
C ALA A 258 10.63 9.67 -17.17
N LEU A 259 11.24 10.78 -17.61
CA LEU A 259 11.03 12.09 -16.99
C LEU A 259 9.69 12.71 -17.41
#